data_AF-A0A6B3Q5F0-F1
#
_entry.id   AF-A0A6B3Q5F0-F1
#
_cell.length_a   1.000
_cell.length_b   1.000
_cell.length_c   1.000
_cell.angle_alpha   90.00
_cell.angle_beta   90.00
_cell.angle_gamma   90.00
#
_symmetry.space_group_name_H-M   'P 1'
#
loop_
_entity.id
_entity.type
_entity.pdbx_description
1 polymer ?
#
loop_
_entity_poly.entity_id
_entity_poly.type
_entity_poly.pdbx_seq_one_letter_code
_entity_poly.pdbx_strand_id
1 'polypeptide(L)'
;MNNSLSEIPPRSSNPQASIDQTAYPIPVSTSAKDGEAYQIARNSIIELVAHAENFGVTVAVEAGINHPIYNYQLAKRLIDEVASQNLKIILDCANLMHKENHADQEKVIRGALDNLHGYITALHLKDYIMENGKIRMVPVGKGCLDFRPVLHYIKYERPLMYATLEATPEIYVPEAIEHLQFIYQDC
;
A
#
# COMPACT_ATOMS: atom_id res chain seq x y z
N MET A 1 -23.62 -2.54 55.34
CA MET A 1 -24.41 -1.93 54.25
C MET A 1 -24.04 -0.46 54.19
N ASN A 2 -23.29 -0.06 53.17
CA ASN A 2 -23.18 1.31 52.65
C ASN A 2 -22.39 1.21 51.33
N ASN A 3 -23.12 1.16 50.22
CA ASN A 3 -22.56 1.33 48.87
C ASN A 3 -22.48 2.83 48.59
N SER A 4 -21.27 3.38 48.54
CA SER A 4 -21.02 4.67 47.89
C SER A 4 -20.85 4.39 46.40
N LEU A 5 -21.87 4.71 45.59
CA LEU A 5 -21.75 4.74 44.14
C LEU A 5 -20.93 5.98 43.77
N SER A 6 -19.68 5.80 43.35
CA SER A 6 -18.95 6.85 42.65
C SER A 6 -19.48 6.95 41.23
N GLU A 7 -20.11 8.08 40.90
CA GLU A 7 -20.54 8.41 39.54
C GLU A 7 -19.34 8.43 38.58
N ILE A 8 -19.44 7.65 37.51
CA ILE A 8 -18.50 7.64 36.40
C ILE A 8 -18.87 8.84 35.50
N PRO A 9 -17.97 9.78 35.19
CA PRO A 9 -18.30 10.88 34.29
C PRO A 9 -18.57 10.36 32.87
N PRO A 10 -19.49 10.98 32.12
CA PRO A 10 -19.85 10.51 30.79
C PRO A 10 -18.66 10.61 29.84
N ARG A 11 -18.47 9.56 29.05
CA ARG A 11 -17.52 9.50 27.93
C ARG A 11 -17.85 10.65 26.97
N SER A 12 -16.90 11.56 26.73
CA SER A 12 -17.03 12.53 25.66
C SER A 12 -17.08 11.79 24.32
N SER A 13 -18.21 11.91 23.64
CA SER A 13 -18.35 11.53 22.24
C SER A 13 -17.61 12.59 21.42
N ASN A 14 -16.41 12.25 20.94
CA ASN A 14 -15.75 13.03 19.91
C ASN A 14 -16.00 12.35 18.56
N PRO A 15 -17.00 12.80 17.76
CA PRO A 15 -17.12 12.33 16.39
C PRO A 15 -16.04 13.02 15.55
N GLN A 16 -15.46 12.28 14.60
CA GLN A 16 -14.48 12.73 13.61
C GLN A 16 -13.08 13.08 14.12
N ALA A 17 -12.27 12.04 14.33
CA ALA A 17 -10.86 12.10 13.93
C ALA A 17 -10.76 11.48 12.53
N SER A 18 -11.09 12.24 11.49
CA SER A 18 -10.65 11.90 10.15
C SER A 18 -9.13 12.05 10.13
N ILE A 19 -8.43 10.93 10.00
CA ILE A 19 -6.99 10.94 9.79
C ILE A 19 -6.78 11.53 8.39
N ASP A 20 -6.44 12.80 8.33
CA ASP A 20 -6.16 13.49 7.09
C ASP A 20 -4.82 12.98 6.53
N GLN A 21 -4.89 11.97 5.66
CA GLN A 21 -3.72 11.43 4.93
C GLN A 21 -3.17 12.41 3.88
N THR A 22 -3.70 13.64 3.74
CA THR A 22 -3.21 14.61 2.76
C THR A 22 -2.08 15.51 3.27
N ALA A 23 -1.77 15.46 4.57
CA ALA A 23 -0.79 16.34 5.18
C ALA A 23 0.58 15.65 5.30
N TYR A 24 1.28 15.41 4.19
CA TYR A 24 2.75 15.54 4.04
C TYR A 24 3.13 15.14 2.60
N PRO A 25 3.00 16.04 1.60
CA PRO A 25 3.69 15.83 0.34
C PRO A 25 5.19 16.02 0.60
N ILE A 26 5.94 14.91 0.72
CA ILE A 26 7.39 14.98 0.54
C ILE A 26 7.61 15.34 -0.93
N PRO A 27 8.26 16.47 -1.24
CA PRO A 27 8.55 16.80 -2.63
C PRO A 27 9.46 15.71 -3.19
N VAL A 28 9.10 15.15 -4.36
CA VAL A 28 9.97 14.26 -5.14
C VAL A 28 11.25 15.04 -5.45
N SER A 29 12.30 14.81 -4.68
CA SER A 29 13.54 15.59 -4.72
C SER A 29 14.62 14.73 -5.36
N THR A 30 15.04 14.99 -6.59
CA THR A 30 16.15 14.22 -7.20
C THR A 30 17.52 14.60 -6.61
N SER A 31 17.63 14.82 -5.30
CA SER A 31 18.80 15.32 -4.59
C SER A 31 19.48 14.22 -3.77
N ALA A 32 20.72 14.47 -3.33
CA ALA A 32 21.48 13.57 -2.44
C ALA A 32 20.71 13.16 -1.16
N LYS A 33 19.68 13.94 -0.76
CA LYS A 33 18.80 13.67 0.37
C LYS A 33 17.90 12.45 0.17
N ASP A 34 17.50 12.14 -1.07
CA ASP A 34 16.74 10.92 -1.38
C ASP A 34 17.62 9.69 -1.22
N GLY A 35 18.91 9.83 -1.55
CA GLY A 35 19.92 8.82 -1.27
C GLY A 35 20.01 8.52 0.22
N GLU A 36 20.20 9.55 1.05
CA GLU A 36 20.30 9.42 2.50
C GLU A 36 19.04 8.80 3.13
N ALA A 37 17.84 9.27 2.76
CA ALA A 37 16.58 8.74 3.25
C ALA A 37 16.42 7.24 2.91
N TYR A 38 16.75 6.84 1.68
CA TYR A 38 16.76 5.44 1.28
C TYR A 38 17.77 4.61 2.08
N GLN A 39 19.00 5.11 2.30
CA GLN A 39 20.01 4.39 3.10
C GLN A 39 19.52 4.14 4.54
N ILE A 40 18.92 5.15 5.17
CA ILE A 40 18.38 5.05 6.53
C ILE A 40 17.24 4.01 6.59
N ALA A 41 16.30 4.08 5.65
CA ALA A 41 15.18 3.14 5.57
C ALA A 41 15.70 1.71 5.35
N ARG A 42 16.61 1.51 4.39
CA ARG A 42 17.23 0.21 4.11
C ARG A 42 17.91 -0.36 5.35
N ASN A 43 18.75 0.42 6.04
CA ASN A 43 19.46 -0.06 7.22
C ASN A 43 18.49 -0.50 8.33
N SER A 44 17.40 0.25 8.52
CA SER A 44 16.34 -0.12 9.48
C SER A 44 15.63 -1.42 9.06
N ILE A 45 15.38 -1.61 7.76
CA ILE A 45 14.75 -2.83 7.23
C ILE A 45 15.69 -4.03 7.37
N ILE A 46 17.00 -3.88 7.15
CA ILE A 46 17.99 -4.95 7.38
C ILE A 46 17.91 -5.43 8.84
N GLU A 47 17.85 -4.52 9.80
CA GLU A 47 17.73 -4.87 11.22
C GLU A 47 16.42 -5.61 11.51
N LEU A 48 15.29 -5.09 11.02
CA LEU A 48 13.98 -5.75 11.17
C LEU A 48 13.95 -7.15 10.56
N VAL A 49 14.55 -7.33 9.38
CA VAL A 49 14.62 -8.61 8.68
C VAL A 49 15.48 -9.62 9.45
N ALA A 50 16.62 -9.20 10.00
CA ALA A 50 17.44 -10.07 10.86
C ALA A 50 16.67 -10.56 12.10
N HIS A 51 15.81 -9.73 12.69
CA HIS A 51 14.92 -10.17 13.76
C HIS A 51 13.84 -11.12 13.24
N ALA A 52 13.22 -10.81 12.09
CA ALA A 52 12.17 -11.64 11.49
C ALA A 52 12.65 -13.06 11.19
N GLU A 53 13.88 -13.22 10.71
CA GLU A 53 14.55 -14.51 10.50
C GLU A 53 14.60 -15.34 11.79
N ASN A 54 14.98 -14.72 12.91
CA ASN A 54 15.05 -15.40 14.21
C ASN A 54 13.69 -15.85 14.75
N PHE A 55 12.63 -15.10 14.45
CA PHE A 55 11.27 -15.42 14.88
C PHE A 55 10.51 -16.33 13.89
N GLY A 56 11.09 -16.64 12.72
CA GLY A 56 10.41 -17.41 11.68
C GLY A 56 9.22 -16.66 11.06
N VAL A 57 9.27 -15.32 11.04
CA VAL A 57 8.24 -14.45 10.45
C VAL A 57 8.80 -13.62 9.30
N THR A 58 7.93 -12.96 8.54
CA THR A 58 8.34 -12.06 7.45
C THR A 58 8.03 -10.61 7.78
N VAL A 59 8.87 -9.69 7.28
CA VAL A 59 8.59 -8.26 7.23
C VAL A 59 8.19 -7.91 5.80
N ALA A 60 7.07 -7.24 5.63
CA ALA A 60 6.62 -6.77 4.33
C ALA A 60 6.70 -5.24 4.26
N VAL A 61 7.31 -4.74 3.19
CA VAL A 61 7.45 -3.30 2.94
C VAL A 61 6.50 -2.91 1.81
N GLU A 62 5.86 -1.75 1.95
CA GLU A 62 5.02 -1.15 0.93
C GLU A 62 5.73 0.06 0.34
N ALA A 63 5.83 0.11 -0.99
CA ALA A 63 6.39 1.26 -1.69
C ALA A 63 5.30 2.30 -1.98
N GLY A 64 5.63 3.59 -1.89
CA GLY A 64 4.68 4.65 -2.24
C GLY A 64 5.29 6.04 -2.31
N ILE A 65 4.68 6.93 -3.10
CA ILE A 65 5.30 8.21 -3.49
C ILE A 65 5.79 9.11 -2.33
N ASN A 66 5.18 8.99 -1.15
CA ASN A 66 5.54 9.77 0.04
C ASN A 66 6.58 9.07 0.94
N HIS A 67 7.15 7.95 0.51
CA HIS A 67 8.09 7.13 1.29
C HIS A 67 9.51 7.14 0.71
N PRO A 68 10.56 6.82 1.50
CA PRO A 68 11.92 6.67 0.98
C PRO A 68 12.06 5.60 -0.11
N ILE A 69 11.13 4.64 -0.13
CA ILE A 69 11.00 3.61 -1.16
C ILE A 69 9.73 3.93 -1.94
N TYR A 70 9.84 4.79 -2.94
CA TYR A 70 8.66 5.40 -3.58
C TYR A 70 8.24 4.79 -4.91
N ASN A 71 9.02 3.85 -5.44
CA ASN A 71 8.69 3.15 -6.67
C ASN A 71 9.12 1.68 -6.60
N TYR A 72 8.62 0.89 -7.54
CA TYR A 72 8.90 -0.55 -7.57
C TYR A 72 10.38 -0.86 -7.85
N GLN A 73 11.11 0.01 -8.54
CA GLN A 73 12.53 -0.17 -8.82
C GLN A 73 13.37 -0.05 -7.55
N LEU A 74 13.06 0.90 -6.68
CA LEU A 74 13.68 1.03 -5.37
C LEU A 74 13.29 -0.12 -4.44
N ALA A 75 12.04 -0.59 -4.50
CA ALA A 75 11.62 -1.79 -3.77
C ALA A 75 12.41 -3.03 -4.24
N LYS A 76 12.62 -3.17 -5.56
CA LYS A 76 13.44 -4.26 -6.11
C LYS A 76 14.89 -4.14 -5.69
N ARG A 77 15.46 -2.94 -5.75
CA ARG A 77 16.81 -2.66 -5.25
C ARG A 77 16.94 -3.03 -3.77
N LEU A 78 15.96 -2.68 -2.93
CA LEU A 78 15.95 -3.04 -1.52
C LEU A 78 15.96 -4.56 -1.33
N ILE A 79 15.11 -5.29 -2.07
CA ILE A 79 15.10 -6.76 -2.04
C ILE A 79 16.48 -7.32 -2.36
N ASP A 80 17.12 -6.82 -3.42
CA ASP A 80 18.43 -7.28 -3.87
C ASP A 80 19.55 -6.96 -2.86
N GLU A 81 19.49 -5.78 -2.23
CA GLU A 81 20.46 -5.35 -1.22
C GLU A 81 20.30 -6.09 0.11
N VAL A 82 19.07 -6.41 0.52
CA VAL A 82 18.79 -7.16 1.77
C VAL A 82 19.02 -8.66 1.60
N ALA A 83 18.74 -9.19 0.41
CA ALA A 83 19.01 -10.58 0.02
C ALA A 83 18.48 -11.66 0.99
N SER A 84 17.32 -11.42 1.60
CA SER A 84 16.67 -12.34 2.55
C SER A 84 15.28 -12.77 2.08
N GLN A 85 14.93 -14.02 2.36
CA GLN A 85 13.59 -14.55 2.10
C GLN A 85 12.54 -14.02 3.08
N ASN A 86 12.96 -13.45 4.20
CA ASN A 86 12.08 -12.88 5.23
C ASN A 86 11.65 -11.45 4.90
N LEU A 87 12.23 -10.83 3.86
CA LEU A 87 11.72 -9.59 3.28
C LEU A 87 10.69 -9.88 2.18
N LYS A 88 9.52 -9.27 2.30
CA LYS A 88 8.41 -9.34 1.35
C LYS A 88 7.92 -7.95 0.97
N ILE A 89 7.00 -7.91 0.00
CA ILE A 89 6.37 -6.68 -0.48
C ILE A 89 4.86 -6.76 -0.29
N ILE A 90 4.28 -5.67 0.20
CA ILE A 90 2.86 -5.37 0.00
C ILE A 90 2.78 -4.47 -1.23
N LEU A 91 2.08 -4.92 -2.27
CA LEU A 91 1.92 -4.12 -3.48
C LEU A 91 0.62 -3.32 -3.40
N ASP A 92 0.74 -2.00 -3.33
CA ASP A 92 -0.33 -1.03 -3.54
C ASP A 92 -0.06 -0.30 -4.86
N CYS A 93 -0.83 -0.61 -5.91
CA CYS A 93 -0.62 0.00 -7.22
C CYS A 93 -0.99 1.49 -7.25
N ALA A 94 -1.96 1.94 -6.44
CA ALA A 94 -2.33 3.35 -6.38
C ALA A 94 -1.22 4.20 -5.75
N ASN A 95 -0.50 3.67 -4.76
CA ASN A 95 0.62 4.38 -4.13
C ASN A 95 1.85 4.54 -5.04
N LEU A 96 1.92 3.81 -6.16
CA LEU A 96 2.94 3.99 -7.21
C LEU A 96 2.58 5.09 -8.22
N MET A 97 1.34 5.61 -8.18
CA MET A 97 0.84 6.55 -9.18
C MET A 97 1.13 8.01 -8.80
N HIS A 98 1.37 8.80 -9.83
CA HIS A 98 1.57 10.25 -9.77
C HIS A 98 1.25 10.91 -11.11
N LYS A 99 1.25 12.24 -11.10
CA LYS A 99 0.84 13.05 -12.25
C LYS A 99 1.58 12.68 -13.53
N GLU A 100 2.86 12.34 -13.44
CA GLU A 100 3.71 12.06 -14.60
C GLU A 100 3.57 10.61 -15.12
N ASN A 101 3.06 9.65 -14.34
CA ASN A 101 3.00 8.23 -14.74
C ASN A 101 1.60 7.62 -14.83
N HIS A 102 0.56 8.27 -14.30
CA HIS A 102 -0.77 7.66 -14.20
C HIS A 102 -1.39 7.33 -15.56
N ALA A 103 -1.02 8.06 -16.62
CA ALA A 103 -1.42 7.77 -17.99
C ALA A 103 -0.82 6.46 -18.52
N ASP A 104 0.35 6.08 -18.02
CA ASP A 104 1.08 4.84 -18.34
C ASP A 104 0.96 3.80 -17.22
N GLN A 105 -0.10 3.86 -16.41
CA GLN A 105 -0.26 3.01 -15.22
C GLN A 105 -0.07 1.52 -15.51
N GLU A 106 -0.53 1.01 -16.66
CA GLU A 106 -0.38 -0.40 -17.02
C GLU A 106 1.09 -0.80 -17.07
N LYS A 107 1.95 0.03 -17.65
CA LYS A 107 3.40 -0.22 -17.73
C LYS A 107 4.03 -0.25 -16.34
N VAL A 108 3.61 0.65 -15.45
CA VAL A 108 4.10 0.71 -14.06
C VAL A 108 3.66 -0.51 -13.28
N ILE A 109 2.38 -0.89 -13.39
CA ILE A 109 1.78 -2.02 -12.68
C ILE A 109 2.43 -3.33 -13.15
N ARG A 110 2.50 -3.58 -14.47
CA ARG A 110 3.17 -4.77 -15.01
C ARG A 110 4.65 -4.81 -14.63
N GLY A 111 5.34 -3.67 -14.73
CA GLY A 111 6.73 -3.56 -14.28
C GLY A 111 6.90 -3.95 -12.81
N ALA A 112 6.00 -3.50 -11.93
CA ALA A 112 6.02 -3.87 -10.52
C ALA A 112 5.75 -5.38 -10.32
N LEU A 113 4.71 -5.92 -10.97
CA LEU A 113 4.36 -7.35 -10.89
C LEU A 113 5.51 -8.24 -11.35
N ASP A 114 6.12 -7.93 -12.51
CA ASP A 114 7.21 -8.73 -13.09
C ASP A 114 8.48 -8.66 -12.23
N ASN A 115 8.89 -7.46 -11.81
CA ASN A 115 10.15 -7.29 -11.08
C ASN A 115 10.08 -7.73 -9.63
N LEU A 116 8.89 -7.67 -9.01
CA LEU A 116 8.68 -8.04 -7.61
C LEU A 116 8.01 -9.42 -7.49
N HIS A 117 7.85 -10.14 -8.60
CA HIS A 117 7.32 -11.49 -8.62
C HIS A 117 8.05 -12.38 -7.59
N GLY A 118 7.30 -13.19 -6.85
CA GLY A 118 7.83 -14.05 -5.79
C GLY A 118 8.13 -13.35 -4.45
N TYR A 119 8.22 -12.02 -4.42
CA TYR A 119 8.37 -11.23 -3.19
C TYR A 119 7.07 -10.60 -2.71
N ILE A 120 6.08 -10.42 -3.60
CA ILE A 120 4.76 -9.93 -3.23
C ILE A 120 4.03 -10.97 -2.36
N THR A 121 3.68 -10.58 -1.13
CA THR A 121 2.98 -11.43 -0.17
C THR A 121 1.53 -11.04 0.08
N ALA A 122 1.18 -9.79 -0.21
CA ALA A 122 -0.16 -9.25 -0.08
C ALA A 122 -0.36 -8.07 -1.02
N LEU A 123 -1.62 -7.75 -1.29
CA LEU A 123 -2.02 -6.58 -2.04
C LEU A 123 -2.86 -5.65 -1.18
N HIS A 124 -2.63 -4.34 -1.33
CA HIS A 124 -3.62 -3.34 -0.95
C HIS A 124 -4.36 -2.89 -2.21
N LEU A 125 -5.66 -3.12 -2.21
CA LEU A 125 -6.57 -2.66 -3.26
C LEU A 125 -7.07 -1.28 -2.85
N LYS A 126 -6.45 -0.27 -3.47
CA LYS A 126 -6.73 1.15 -3.29
C LYS A 126 -6.97 1.75 -4.66
N ASP A 127 -7.86 2.72 -4.75
CA ASP A 127 -8.20 3.39 -6.00
C ASP A 127 -8.00 4.90 -5.85
N TYR A 128 -7.83 5.57 -6.98
CA TYR A 128 -7.52 6.99 -7.00
C TYR A 128 -8.16 7.68 -8.19
N ILE A 129 -8.27 9.00 -8.09
CA ILE A 129 -8.50 9.87 -9.23
C ILE A 129 -7.38 10.90 -9.35
N MET A 130 -7.22 11.45 -10.56
CA MET A 130 -6.45 12.66 -10.78
C MET A 130 -7.34 13.89 -10.67
N GLU A 131 -7.09 14.73 -9.67
CA GLU A 131 -7.82 15.97 -9.44
C GLU A 131 -6.82 17.12 -9.29
N ASN A 132 -6.94 18.15 -10.14
CA ASN A 132 -6.06 19.31 -10.14
C ASN A 132 -4.55 18.97 -10.19
N GLY A 133 -4.20 17.93 -10.96
CA GLY A 133 -2.82 17.47 -11.11
C GLY A 133 -2.26 16.75 -9.88
N LYS A 134 -3.12 16.32 -8.95
CA LYS A 134 -2.75 15.53 -7.77
C LYS A 134 -3.55 14.24 -7.71
N ILE A 135 -2.94 13.22 -7.11
CA ILE A 135 -3.61 11.97 -6.77
C ILE A 135 -4.52 12.23 -5.58
N ARG A 136 -5.78 11.82 -5.68
CA ARG A 136 -6.71 11.76 -4.55
C ARG A 136 -7.26 10.35 -4.43
N MET A 137 -7.08 9.74 -3.27
CA MET A 137 -7.62 8.41 -3.00
C MET A 137 -9.14 8.44 -2.90
N VAL A 138 -9.76 7.41 -3.44
CA VAL A 138 -11.22 7.21 -3.49
C VAL A 138 -11.55 5.77 -3.14
N PRO A 139 -12.81 5.47 -2.75
CA PRO A 139 -13.24 4.09 -2.57
C PRO A 139 -12.99 3.28 -3.85
N VAL A 140 -12.63 2.01 -3.69
CA VAL A 140 -12.37 1.11 -4.82
C VAL A 140 -13.59 1.01 -5.74
N GLY A 141 -13.35 1.14 -7.06
CA GLY A 141 -14.39 1.15 -8.10
C GLY A 141 -14.97 2.54 -8.38
N LYS A 142 -14.51 3.58 -7.67
CA LYS A 142 -14.88 4.98 -7.92
C LYS A 142 -13.76 5.79 -8.58
N GLY A 143 -12.60 5.19 -8.81
CA GLY A 143 -11.44 5.85 -9.38
C GLY A 143 -11.11 5.40 -10.79
N CYS A 144 -9.84 5.55 -11.15
CA CYS A 144 -9.33 5.26 -12.48
C CYS A 144 -8.15 4.28 -12.49
N LEU A 145 -7.84 3.62 -11.36
CA LEU A 145 -6.88 2.53 -11.38
C LEU A 145 -7.44 1.35 -12.18
N ASP A 146 -6.63 0.84 -13.10
CA ASP A 146 -6.94 -0.39 -13.83
C ASP A 146 -6.55 -1.61 -13.00
N PHE A 147 -7.53 -2.23 -12.38
CA PHE A 147 -7.34 -3.43 -11.55
C PHE A 147 -7.06 -4.71 -12.37
N ARG A 148 -7.29 -4.73 -13.69
CA ARG A 148 -7.20 -5.95 -14.51
C ARG A 148 -5.85 -6.66 -14.41
N PRO A 149 -4.68 -5.99 -14.54
CA PRO A 149 -3.39 -6.68 -14.44
C PRO A 149 -3.16 -7.31 -13.06
N VAL A 150 -3.60 -6.63 -11.99
CA VAL A 150 -3.45 -7.10 -10.61
C VAL A 150 -4.38 -8.29 -10.33
N LEU A 151 -5.63 -8.21 -10.78
CA LEU A 151 -6.60 -9.29 -10.62
C LEU A 151 -6.25 -10.52 -11.46
N HIS A 152 -5.74 -10.33 -12.68
CA HIS A 152 -5.18 -11.39 -13.51
C HIS A 152 -4.01 -12.08 -12.79
N TYR A 153 -3.07 -11.31 -12.23
CA TYR A 153 -1.92 -11.83 -11.48
C TYR A 153 -2.34 -12.72 -10.31
N ILE A 154 -3.30 -12.28 -9.48
CA ILE A 154 -3.77 -13.11 -8.35
C ILE A 154 -4.65 -14.28 -8.78
N LYS A 155 -5.25 -14.25 -9.98
CA LYS A 155 -6.06 -15.36 -10.50
C LYS A 155 -5.18 -16.47 -11.06
N TYR A 156 -4.19 -16.11 -11.87
CA TYR A 156 -3.47 -17.08 -12.70
C TYR A 156 -2.02 -17.31 -12.27
N GLU A 157 -1.35 -16.32 -11.68
CA GLU A 157 0.09 -16.41 -11.37
C GLU A 157 0.35 -16.65 -9.88
N ARG A 158 -0.44 -16.02 -8.99
CA ARG A 158 -0.34 -16.12 -7.53
C ARG A 158 -1.71 -16.37 -6.88
N PRO A 159 -2.35 -17.53 -7.14
CA PRO A 159 -3.62 -17.87 -6.53
C PRO A 159 -3.53 -17.88 -5.00
N LEU A 160 -4.65 -17.53 -4.36
CA LEU A 160 -4.81 -17.48 -2.89
C LEU A 160 -3.99 -16.39 -2.17
N MET A 161 -3.45 -15.41 -2.90
CA MET A 161 -2.79 -14.27 -2.29
C MET A 161 -3.80 -13.38 -1.54
N TYR A 162 -3.41 -12.91 -0.35
CA TYR A 162 -4.24 -11.99 0.42
C TYR A 162 -4.33 -10.63 -0.25
N ALA A 163 -5.54 -10.07 -0.27
CA ALA A 163 -5.81 -8.72 -0.69
C ALA A 163 -6.70 -8.03 0.35
N THR A 164 -6.38 -6.79 0.69
CA THR A 164 -7.18 -5.95 1.60
C THR A 164 -7.69 -4.73 0.85
N LEU A 165 -8.93 -4.31 1.15
CA LEU A 165 -9.43 -3.02 0.69
C LEU A 165 -8.82 -1.92 1.58
N GLU A 166 -8.24 -0.90 0.98
CA GLU A 166 -7.71 0.26 1.68
C GLU A 166 -8.35 1.54 1.15
N ALA A 167 -8.38 2.60 1.96
CA ALA A 167 -9.04 3.88 1.67
C ALA A 167 -10.51 3.75 1.19
N THR A 168 -11.16 2.63 1.52
CA THR A 168 -12.53 2.30 1.17
C THR A 168 -13.36 2.27 2.45
N PRO A 169 -14.13 3.34 2.75
CA PRO A 169 -15.02 3.36 3.90
C PRO A 169 -16.02 2.20 3.86
N GLU A 170 -16.45 1.72 5.04
CA GLU A 170 -17.32 0.55 5.21
C GLU A 170 -18.57 0.58 4.32
N ILE A 171 -19.19 1.75 4.17
CA ILE A 171 -20.41 1.94 3.35
C ILE A 171 -20.20 1.62 1.86
N TYR A 172 -18.96 1.66 1.36
CA TYR A 172 -18.61 1.36 -0.03
C TYR A 172 -18.03 -0.04 -0.22
N VAL A 173 -17.77 -0.78 0.87
CA VAL A 173 -17.17 -2.13 0.80
C VAL A 173 -18.00 -3.10 -0.05
N PRO A 174 -19.35 -3.17 0.06
CA PRO A 174 -20.13 -4.07 -0.79
C PRO A 174 -19.96 -3.78 -2.28
N GLU A 175 -20.03 -2.50 -2.67
CA GLU A 175 -19.85 -2.08 -4.07
C GLU A 175 -18.44 -2.35 -4.58
N ALA A 176 -17.41 -2.09 -3.77
CA ALA A 176 -16.03 -2.38 -4.10
C ALA A 176 -15.80 -3.88 -4.38
N ILE A 177 -16.40 -4.75 -3.55
CA ILE A 177 -16.32 -6.21 -3.75
C ILE A 177 -17.00 -6.61 -5.05
N GLU A 178 -18.22 -6.13 -5.32
CA GLU A 178 -18.93 -6.43 -6.57
C GLU A 178 -18.12 -5.99 -7.80
N HIS A 179 -17.56 -4.78 -7.77
CA HIS A 179 -16.73 -4.25 -8.85
C HIS A 179 -15.49 -5.12 -9.12
N LEU A 180 -14.74 -5.46 -8.07
CA LEU A 180 -13.54 -6.29 -8.19
C LEU A 180 -13.87 -7.72 -8.64
N GLN A 181 -14.97 -8.30 -8.14
CA GLN A 181 -15.43 -9.64 -8.54
C GLN A 181 -15.82 -9.69 -10.01
N PHE A 182 -16.52 -8.66 -10.50
CA PHE A 182 -16.86 -8.54 -11.92
C PHE A 182 -15.60 -8.57 -12.78
N ILE A 183 -14.60 -7.73 -12.47
CA ILE A 183 -13.33 -7.71 -13.22
C ILE A 183 -12.61 -9.05 -13.10
N TYR A 184 -12.53 -9.63 -11.90
CA TYR A 184 -11.86 -10.91 -11.65
C TYR A 184 -12.48 -12.07 -12.46
N GLN A 185 -13.80 -12.06 -12.66
CA GLN A 185 -14.48 -13.06 -13.48
C GLN A 185 -14.19 -12.91 -14.97
N ASP A 186 -14.05 -11.66 -15.44
CA ASP A 186 -13.79 -11.31 -16.85
C ASP A 186 -12.30 -11.47 -17.26
N CYS A 187 -11.40 -11.65 -16.28
CA CYS A 187 -9.97 -11.90 -16.50
C CYS A 187 -9.66 -13.24 -17.17
#